data_AF-A0A0F9Q190-F1
#
_entry.id   AF-A0A0F9Q190-F1
#
_cell.length_a   1.000
_cell.length_b   1.000
_cell.length_c   1.000
_cell.angle_alpha   90.00
_cell.angle_beta   90.00
_cell.angle_gamma   90.00
#
_symmetry.space_group_name_H-M   'P 1'
#
loop_
_entity.id
_entity.type
_entity.pdbx_description
1 polymer ?
#
loop_
_entity_poly.entity_id
_entity_poly.type
_entity_poly.pdbx_seq_one_letter_code
_entity_poly.pdbx_strand_id
1 'polypeptide(L)'
;MSSIFEIKEGIQRQTTNETIIYTVDTGDVGSSPTVGTVTVYDESDNDTDVTSTAMPSGAHTDSGDVITLKPLTALTLNHFYRIEIQFSSGSSTYEGMMKVKCTR
;
A
#
# COMPACT_ATOMS: atom_id res chain seq x y z
N MET A 1 -11.18 7.86 15.69
CA MET A 1 -10.80 6.58 15.06
C MET A 1 -11.07 6.75 13.58
N SER A 2 -10.04 6.96 12.76
CA SER A 2 -10.19 6.94 11.30
C SER A 2 -10.41 5.47 10.94
N SER A 3 -11.57 5.14 10.38
CA SER A 3 -11.91 3.77 10.00
C SER A 3 -11.25 3.46 8.66
N ILE A 4 -9.96 3.11 8.69
CA ILE A 4 -9.22 2.65 7.51
C ILE A 4 -9.76 1.27 7.12
N PHE A 5 -10.17 1.08 5.88
CA PHE A 5 -10.68 -0.20 5.41
C PHE A 5 -9.54 -1.09 4.91
N GLU A 6 -9.60 -2.40 5.21
CA GLU A 6 -8.65 -3.36 4.66
C GLU A 6 -9.00 -3.67 3.20
N ILE A 7 -8.00 -3.60 2.32
CA ILE A 7 -8.15 -3.95 0.92
C ILE A 7 -8.38 -5.46 0.80
N LYS A 8 -9.29 -5.83 -0.10
CA LYS A 8 -9.86 -7.17 -0.29
C LYS A 8 -8.85 -8.30 -0.49
N GLU A 9 -7.65 -7.97 -0.94
CA GLU A 9 -6.60 -8.91 -1.33
C GLU A 9 -5.96 -9.61 -0.11
N GLY A 10 -6.20 -9.12 1.11
CA GLY A 10 -5.66 -9.69 2.34
C GLY A 10 -4.14 -9.58 2.44
N ILE A 11 -3.53 -10.40 3.30
CA ILE A 11 -2.07 -10.37 3.56
C ILE A 11 -1.30 -10.93 2.36
N GLN A 12 -0.57 -10.06 1.67
CA GLN A 12 0.38 -10.42 0.62
C GLN A 12 1.67 -11.00 1.20
N ARG A 13 2.42 -11.73 0.39
CA ARG A 13 3.72 -12.30 0.78
C ARG A 13 4.79 -11.90 -0.21
N GLN A 14 5.95 -11.54 0.33
CA GLN A 14 7.13 -11.16 -0.43
C GLN A 14 8.39 -11.68 0.28
N THR A 15 9.48 -11.83 -0.45
CA THR A 15 10.81 -12.14 0.07
C THR A 15 11.67 -10.90 0.20
N THR A 16 12.77 -10.95 0.97
CA THR A 16 13.64 -9.77 1.19
C THR A 16 14.28 -9.24 -0.11
N ASN A 17 14.43 -10.11 -1.12
CA ASN A 17 15.11 -9.80 -2.38
C ASN A 17 14.15 -9.47 -3.52
N GLU A 18 12.84 -9.70 -3.32
CA GLU A 18 11.84 -9.38 -4.32
C GLU A 18 11.56 -7.88 -4.34
N THR A 19 11.24 -7.40 -5.54
CA THR A 19 10.78 -6.04 -5.77
C THR A 19 9.44 -6.18 -6.49
N ILE A 20 8.34 -5.98 -5.75
CA ILE A 20 6.99 -6.26 -6.26
C ILE A 20 6.23 -4.95 -6.42
N ILE A 21 5.62 -4.80 -7.58
CA ILE A 21 4.67 -3.72 -7.84
C ILE A 21 3.28 -4.25 -7.49
N TYR A 22 2.71 -3.74 -6.41
CA TYR A 22 1.35 -4.08 -6.01
C TYR A 22 0.33 -3.18 -6.70
N THR A 23 -0.84 -3.74 -6.93
CA THR A 23 -2.01 -3.02 -7.41
C THR A 23 -3.10 -3.07 -6.35
N VAL A 24 -3.92 -2.03 -6.28
CA VAL A 24 -5.08 -1.93 -5.39
C VAL A 24 -6.29 -1.62 -6.24
N ASP A 25 -7.27 -2.53 -6.23
CA ASP A 25 -8.57 -2.31 -6.85
C ASP A 25 -9.47 -1.48 -5.92
N THR A 26 -9.93 -0.33 -6.41
CA THR A 26 -10.80 0.60 -5.69
C THR A 26 -12.27 0.53 -6.14
N GLY A 27 -12.61 -0.34 -7.09
CA GLY A 27 -13.94 -0.44 -7.69
C GLY A 27 -15.08 -0.71 -6.70
N ASP A 28 -14.77 -1.32 -5.55
CA ASP A 28 -15.74 -1.61 -4.49
C ASP A 28 -16.10 -0.34 -3.66
N VAL A 29 -15.29 0.73 -3.71
CA VAL A 29 -15.44 1.95 -2.87
C VAL A 29 -15.54 3.25 -3.67
N GLY A 30 -15.18 3.21 -4.95
CA GLY A 30 -15.27 4.36 -5.85
C GLY A 30 -14.92 3.98 -7.28
N SER A 31 -14.80 4.98 -8.13
CA SER A 31 -14.35 4.81 -9.51
C SER A 31 -13.39 5.92 -9.92
N SER A 32 -12.47 5.65 -10.85
CA SER A 32 -11.47 6.62 -11.33
C SER A 32 -10.71 7.31 -10.18
N PRO A 33 -9.98 6.54 -9.35
CA PRO A 33 -9.26 7.08 -8.22
C PRO A 33 -8.12 7.98 -8.68
N THR A 34 -7.86 9.06 -7.95
CA THR A 34 -6.60 9.80 -8.04
C THR A 34 -5.78 9.49 -6.81
N VAL A 35 -4.58 8.93 -6.99
CA VAL A 35 -3.69 8.59 -5.87
C VAL A 35 -3.23 9.85 -5.15
N GLY A 36 -3.40 9.88 -3.84
CA GLY A 36 -2.84 10.88 -2.95
C GLY A 36 -1.52 10.40 -2.35
N THR A 37 -1.51 10.18 -1.04
CA THR A 37 -0.34 9.70 -0.30
C THR A 37 -0.35 8.19 -0.15
N VAL A 38 0.83 7.59 -0.26
CA VAL A 38 1.07 6.19 0.11
C VAL A 38 2.15 6.17 1.18
N THR A 39 1.87 5.50 2.29
CA THR A 39 2.80 5.32 3.40
C THR A 39 2.99 3.84 3.69
N VAL A 40 4.19 3.46 4.11
CA VAL A 40 4.54 2.09 4.49
C VAL A 40 5.01 2.09 5.94
N TYR A 41 4.30 1.38 6.79
CA TYR A 41 4.64 1.17 8.19
C TYR A 41 5.14 -0.25 8.42
N ASP A 42 6.24 -0.40 9.15
CA ASP A 42 6.69 -1.68 9.68
C ASP A 42 5.99 -1.95 11.02
N GLU A 43 4.93 -2.76 10.99
CA GLU A 43 4.16 -3.11 12.19
C GLU A 43 4.99 -3.99 13.15
N SER A 44 6.08 -4.60 12.68
CA SER A 44 6.98 -5.41 13.50
C SER A 44 8.06 -4.59 14.21
N ASP A 45 8.25 -3.34 13.80
CA ASP A 45 9.16 -2.38 14.43
C ASP A 45 8.39 -1.13 14.92
N ASN A 46 7.49 -1.32 15.87
CA ASN A 46 6.73 -0.25 16.54
C ASN A 46 5.96 0.70 15.59
N ASP A 47 5.40 0.18 14.50
CA ASP A 47 4.72 0.98 13.46
C ASP A 47 5.64 2.07 12.88
N THR A 48 6.94 1.77 12.71
CA THR A 48 7.90 2.73 12.14
C THR A 48 7.57 3.02 10.68
N ASP A 49 7.52 4.31 10.31
CA ASP A 49 7.39 4.74 8.91
C ASP A 49 8.68 4.42 8.14
N VAL A 50 8.57 3.45 7.23
CA VAL A 50 9.65 3.00 6.35
C VAL A 50 9.39 3.37 4.89
N THR A 51 8.46 4.30 4.62
CA THR A 51 8.06 4.68 3.25
C THR A 51 9.26 5.02 2.39
N SER A 52 10.16 5.87 2.88
CA SER A 52 11.32 6.34 2.12
C SER A 52 12.36 5.27 1.79
N THR A 53 12.41 4.18 2.58
CA THR A 53 13.38 3.10 2.41
C THR A 53 12.78 1.91 1.65
N ALA A 54 11.54 1.55 1.97
CA ALA A 54 10.85 0.40 1.41
C ALA A 54 10.11 0.71 0.09
N MET A 55 9.83 1.98 -0.20
CA MET A 55 9.10 2.38 -1.41
C MET A 55 9.76 3.62 -2.05
N PRO A 56 10.51 3.45 -3.17
CA PRO A 56 11.21 4.55 -3.81
C PRO A 56 10.28 5.71 -4.18
N SER A 57 10.76 6.94 -4.00
CA SER A 57 10.01 8.16 -4.31
C SER A 57 9.58 8.23 -5.78
N GLY A 58 8.40 8.81 -6.02
CA GLY A 58 7.91 9.12 -7.36
C GLY A 58 6.40 8.94 -7.44
N ALA A 59 5.81 9.29 -8.60
CA ALA A 59 4.37 9.15 -8.78
C ALA A 59 3.92 7.69 -8.87
N HIS A 60 2.92 7.33 -8.07
CA HIS A 60 2.06 6.17 -8.33
C HIS A 60 1.23 6.44 -9.59
N THR A 61 0.62 5.40 -10.16
CA THR A 61 -0.23 5.54 -11.34
C THR A 61 -1.58 4.92 -11.09
N ASP A 62 -2.62 5.51 -11.64
CA ASP A 62 -3.98 4.96 -11.65
C ASP A 62 -4.41 4.67 -13.09
N SER A 63 -5.22 3.63 -13.27
CA SER A 63 -5.85 3.31 -14.54
C SER A 63 -7.16 2.56 -14.32
N GLY A 64 -8.27 3.09 -14.86
CA GLY A 64 -9.60 2.58 -14.54
C GLY A 64 -9.88 2.76 -13.05
N ASP A 65 -10.14 1.65 -12.35
CA ASP A 65 -10.37 1.64 -10.90
C ASP A 65 -9.18 1.06 -10.11
N VAL A 66 -8.03 0.88 -10.78
CA VAL A 66 -6.85 0.25 -10.21
C VAL A 66 -5.74 1.26 -9.97
N ILE A 67 -5.27 1.32 -8.73
CA ILE A 67 -4.07 2.04 -8.32
C ILE A 67 -2.88 1.10 -8.43
N THR A 68 -1.83 1.50 -9.14
CA THR A 68 -0.54 0.80 -9.22
C THR A 68 0.48 1.53 -8.35
N LEU A 69 0.98 0.82 -7.34
CA LEU A 69 1.93 1.37 -6.38
C LEU A 69 3.34 1.40 -6.95
N LYS A 70 4.23 2.13 -6.25
CA LYS A 70 5.65 2.00 -6.50
C LYS A 70 6.10 0.63 -6.00
N PRO A 71 7.19 0.08 -6.56
CA PRO A 71 7.70 -1.20 -6.13
C PRO A 71 8.04 -1.18 -4.63
N LEU A 72 7.52 -2.16 -3.91
CA LEU A 72 7.90 -2.42 -2.53
C LEU A 72 9.18 -3.26 -2.51
N THR A 73 10.17 -2.80 -1.76
CA THR A 73 11.52 -3.37 -1.70
C THR A 73 12.11 -3.22 -0.30
N ALA A 74 13.34 -3.69 -0.10
CA ALA A 74 14.12 -3.54 1.14
C ALA A 74 13.38 -4.00 2.41
N LEU A 75 12.58 -5.06 2.30
CA LEU A 75 11.84 -5.62 3.43
C LEU A 75 12.74 -6.45 4.34
N THR A 76 12.41 -6.46 5.63
CA THR A 76 13.11 -7.26 6.64
C THR A 76 12.39 -8.59 6.84
N LEU A 77 13.16 -9.68 6.88
CA LEU A 77 12.62 -11.03 7.04
C LEU A 77 11.76 -11.15 8.31
N ASN A 78 10.61 -11.82 8.20
CA ASN A 78 9.61 -12.03 9.26
C ASN A 78 8.87 -10.78 9.73
N HIS A 79 9.05 -9.63 9.08
CA HIS A 79 8.30 -8.42 9.40
C HIS A 79 6.96 -8.36 8.65
N PHE A 80 6.02 -7.64 9.26
CA PHE A 80 4.72 -7.28 8.70
C PHE A 80 4.73 -5.80 8.36
N TYR A 81 4.32 -5.49 7.13
CA TYR A 81 4.24 -4.14 6.61
C TYR A 81 2.77 -3.80 6.35
N ARG A 82 2.34 -2.65 6.85
CA ARG A 82 1.04 -2.05 6.55
C ARG A 82 1.28 -0.90 5.58
N ILE A 83 0.65 -1.00 4.41
CA ILE A 83 0.72 0.03 3.38
C ILE A 83 -0.62 0.75 3.41
N GLU A 84 -0.61 2.04 3.70
CA GLU A 84 -1.80 2.87 3.69
C GLU A 84 -1.82 3.70 2.41
N ILE A 85 -2.97 3.70 1.74
CA ILE A 85 -3.19 4.39 0.48
C ILE A 85 -4.34 5.36 0.69
N GLN A 86 -4.03 6.65 0.61
CA GLN A 86 -5.02 7.69 0.47
C GLN A 86 -5.27 7.97 -1.01
N PHE A 87 -6.53 8.03 -1.41
CA PHE A 87 -6.92 8.38 -2.77
C PHE A 87 -8.24 9.15 -2.76
N SER A 88 -8.46 9.96 -3.79
CA SER A 88 -9.75 10.62 -4.01
C SER A 88 -10.53 9.94 -5.12
N SER A 89 -11.85 9.89 -4.99
CA SER A 89 -12.76 9.52 -6.07
C SER A 89 -13.94 10.48 -6.04
N GLY A 90 -14.09 11.27 -7.12
CA GLY A 90 -15.01 12.40 -7.15
C GLY A 90 -14.64 13.46 -6.09
N SER A 91 -15.59 13.78 -5.21
CA SER A 91 -15.40 14.73 -4.10
C SER A 91 -15.05 14.07 -2.76
N SER A 92 -14.94 12.74 -2.74
CA SER A 92 -14.67 11.96 -1.54
C SER A 92 -13.19 11.59 -1.46
N THR A 93 -12.63 11.64 -0.26
CA THR A 93 -11.30 11.10 0.05
C THR A 93 -11.46 9.80 0.82
N TYR A 94 -10.77 8.76 0.36
CA TYR A 94 -10.77 7.43 0.93
C TYR A 94 -9.36 7.06 1.41
N GLU A 95 -9.32 6.17 2.39
CA GLU A 95 -8.09 5.65 2.97
C GLU A 95 -8.24 4.14 3.16
N GLY A 96 -7.44 3.38 2.40
CA GLY A 96 -7.40 1.93 2.46
C GLY A 96 -6.04 1.43 2.96
N MET A 97 -6.00 0.25 3.54
CA MET A 97 -4.75 -0.40 3.93
C MET A 97 -4.63 -1.80 3.36
N MET A 98 -3.42 -2.17 2.94
CA MET A 98 -3.04 -3.54 2.60
C MET A 98 -1.89 -4.00 3.48
N LYS A 99 -1.80 -5.31 3.71
CA LYS A 99 -0.73 -5.91 4.52
C LYS A 99 0.19 -6.76 3.67
N VAL A 100 1.48 -6.70 3.93
CA VAL A 100 2.52 -7.52 3.30
C VAL A 100 3.38 -8.17 4.37
N LYS A 101 3.50 -9.49 4.34
CA LYS A 101 4.43 -10.23 5.20
C LYS A 101 5.69 -10.61 4.44
N CYS A 102 6.85 -10.25 4.97
CA CYS A 102 8.11 -10.76 4.46
C CYS A 102 8.34 -12.19 4.96
N THR A 103 8.36 -13.18 4.06
CA THR A 103 8.33 -14.62 4.43
C THR A 103 9.54 -15.44 4.02
N ARG A 104 10.55 -14.85 3.36
CA ARG A 104 11.77 -15.58 3.02
C ARG A 104 12.93 -14.68 2.63
#